data_AF-A0A844B2G1-F1
#
_entry.id   AF-A0A844B2G1-F1
#
_cell.length_a   1.000
_cell.length_b   1.000
_cell.length_c   1.000
_cell.angle_alpha   90.00
_cell.angle_beta   90.00
_cell.angle_gamma   90.00
#
_symmetry.space_group_name_H-M   'P 1'
#
loop_
_entity.id
_entity.type
_entity.pdbx_description
1 polymer ?
#
loop_
_entity_poly.entity_id
_entity_poly.type
_entity_poly.pdbx_seq_one_letter_code
_entity_poly.pdbx_strand_id
1 'polypeptide(L)'
;MSSPSPTMKFLARLLVAPLLALCAAAPVLAGVVPENTMVRIQTNVGLLDFKLLDAEAPATVANFRGYVSRGDYVDSFFHRSIASFIIQAGGYRWPDGSNYGLVPTQPPVVNEFSPTRSNLRGTVAMAKVDGQPNSATNQWFINMVNNAANLDNQNSGFTVFARVTATTMLNADQMAGLPRYNVNGTPFTSVPLTQATWGRPYVIRILAATEIPSSSPVDRIFNYLESAYPAYVGALPTWSGEAYYFTYRYYAGANSYLGEKDGHIWYYAPAWMTDVYDLGTTESWFATATANGY
;
A
#
# COMPACT_ATOMS: atom_id res chain seq x y z
N MET A 1 83.53 29.01 3.17
CA MET A 1 82.57 27.91 3.45
C MET A 1 81.28 28.53 3.95
N SER A 2 80.16 27.95 3.52
CA SER A 2 78.74 28.23 3.87
C SER A 2 78.12 29.59 3.50
N SER A 3 77.46 29.58 2.32
CA SER A 3 76.29 30.35 1.82
C SER A 3 76.07 31.83 2.16
N PRO A 4 75.87 32.65 1.10
CA PRO A 4 74.88 33.72 1.13
C PRO A 4 73.96 33.67 -0.11
N SER A 5 72.64 33.57 0.07
CA SER A 5 71.64 34.06 -0.92
C SER A 5 70.21 34.06 -0.31
N PRO A 6 69.21 34.74 -0.93
CA PRO A 6 69.22 36.19 -1.13
C PRO A 6 67.82 36.84 -0.96
N THR A 7 67.83 38.17 -0.76
CA THR A 7 66.91 39.19 -1.32
C THR A 7 65.40 38.93 -1.43
N MET A 8 64.70 39.66 -0.58
CA MET A 8 63.43 40.37 -0.78
C MET A 8 63.28 41.03 -2.17
N LYS A 9 62.21 40.68 -2.91
CA LYS A 9 61.59 41.51 -3.96
C LYS A 9 60.06 41.30 -4.02
N PHE A 10 59.35 42.40 -3.73
CA PHE A 10 58.04 42.85 -4.22
C PHE A 10 57.04 41.86 -4.82
N LEU A 11 55.80 41.88 -4.30
CA LEU A 11 54.62 42.08 -5.16
C LEU A 11 53.47 42.69 -4.34
N ALA A 12 53.01 43.87 -4.76
CA ALA A 12 51.78 44.49 -4.29
C ALA A 12 50.58 43.66 -4.79
N ARG A 13 49.63 43.34 -3.90
CA ARG A 13 48.27 42.97 -4.28
C ARG A 13 47.26 43.67 -3.37
N LEU A 14 46.39 44.42 -4.04
CA LEU A 14 45.19 45.08 -3.57
C LEU A 14 44.44 44.27 -2.49
N LEU A 15 44.10 44.95 -1.39
CA LEU A 15 43.06 44.53 -0.45
C LEU A 15 41.70 44.68 -1.14
N VAL A 16 41.10 43.56 -1.55
CA VAL A 16 39.66 43.47 -1.80
C VAL A 16 39.04 42.92 -0.52
N ALA A 17 38.28 43.77 0.18
CA ALA A 17 37.47 43.35 1.31
C ALA A 17 36.35 42.41 0.82
N PRO A 18 36.12 41.23 1.43
CA PRO A 18 34.95 40.45 1.11
C PRO A 18 33.75 41.09 1.81
N LEU A 19 32.80 41.57 1.00
CA LEU A 19 31.46 41.92 1.45
C LEU A 19 30.81 40.63 1.95
N LEU A 20 30.65 40.49 3.27
CA LEU A 20 29.85 39.41 3.87
C LEU A 20 28.39 39.60 3.44
N ALA A 21 27.98 38.91 2.38
CA ALA A 21 26.57 38.76 2.05
C ALA A 21 25.95 37.81 3.08
N LEU A 22 25.24 38.38 4.05
CA LEU A 22 24.41 37.65 4.99
C LEU A 22 23.21 37.07 4.22
N CYS A 23 23.39 35.91 3.59
CA CYS A 23 22.26 35.10 3.11
C CYS A 23 21.48 34.61 4.32
N ALA A 24 20.43 35.35 4.70
CA ALA A 24 19.37 34.81 5.54
C ALA A 24 18.65 33.72 4.74
N ALA A 25 19.05 32.47 4.97
CA ALA A 25 18.28 31.31 4.52
C ALA A 25 16.96 31.33 5.30
N ALA A 26 15.89 31.82 4.68
CA ALA A 26 14.54 31.60 5.18
C ALA A 26 14.32 30.08 5.25
N PRO A 27 13.73 29.54 6.33
CA PRO A 27 13.32 28.15 6.32
C PRO A 27 12.25 28.01 5.24
N VAL A 28 12.57 27.29 4.17
CA VAL A 28 11.55 26.77 3.27
C VAL A 28 10.74 25.83 4.15
N LEU A 29 9.51 26.21 4.53
CA LEU A 29 8.53 25.22 4.97
C LEU A 29 8.38 24.26 3.79
N ALA A 30 9.04 23.12 3.85
CA ALA A 30 8.72 21.99 3.02
C ALA A 30 7.23 21.74 3.26
N GLY A 31 6.39 22.07 2.28
CA GLY A 31 4.99 21.74 2.33
C GLY A 31 4.91 20.24 2.59
N VAL A 32 4.27 19.85 3.68
CA VAL A 32 3.94 18.45 3.95
C VAL A 32 3.01 18.05 2.82
N VAL A 33 3.54 17.40 1.78
CA VAL A 33 2.70 16.69 0.82
C VAL A 33 1.95 15.66 1.67
N PRO A 34 0.61 15.69 1.71
CA PRO A 34 -0.13 14.68 2.43
C PRO A 34 0.30 13.32 1.90
N GLU A 35 0.87 12.47 2.76
CA GLU A 35 1.21 11.12 2.36
C GLU A 35 -0.08 10.38 1.99
N ASN A 36 -0.01 9.61 0.90
CA ASN A 36 -1.20 8.91 0.41
C ASN A 36 -1.70 7.91 1.45
N THR A 37 -3.03 7.77 1.50
CA THR A 37 -3.73 6.81 2.34
C THR A 37 -3.28 5.39 2.01
N MET A 38 -3.05 4.58 3.05
CA MET A 38 -2.76 3.16 2.93
C MET A 38 -3.97 2.34 3.36
N VAL A 39 -4.36 1.35 2.54
CA VAL A 39 -5.42 0.39 2.90
C VAL A 39 -4.87 -1.02 2.84
N ARG A 40 -4.99 -1.76 3.94
CA ARG A 40 -4.70 -3.19 4.02
C ARG A 40 -5.96 -4.00 3.75
N ILE A 41 -5.91 -4.85 2.73
CA ILE A 41 -6.90 -5.87 2.41
C ILE A 41 -6.36 -7.21 2.91
N GLN A 42 -6.89 -7.69 4.02
CA GLN A 42 -6.57 -9.00 4.55
C GLN A 42 -7.44 -10.05 3.86
N THR A 43 -6.82 -11.06 3.26
CA THR A 43 -7.53 -12.20 2.68
C THR A 43 -7.19 -13.51 3.38
N ASN A 44 -7.94 -14.57 3.11
CA ASN A 44 -7.61 -15.92 3.58
C ASN A 44 -6.38 -16.55 2.89
N VAL A 45 -5.76 -15.88 1.91
CA VAL A 45 -4.58 -16.38 1.18
C VAL A 45 -3.42 -15.39 1.17
N GLY A 46 -3.49 -14.30 1.95
CA GLY A 46 -2.42 -13.30 2.05
C GLY A 46 -2.93 -11.87 2.17
N LEU A 47 -2.00 -10.95 2.46
CA LEU A 47 -2.28 -9.52 2.54
C LEU A 47 -2.12 -8.85 1.18
N LEU A 48 -2.90 -7.80 0.95
CA LEU A 48 -2.68 -6.85 -0.12
C LEU A 48 -2.72 -5.45 0.48
N ASP A 49 -1.66 -4.69 0.29
CA ASP A 49 -1.59 -3.31 0.78
C ASP A 49 -1.65 -2.36 -0.40
N PHE A 50 -2.63 -1.48 -0.38
CA PHE A 50 -2.90 -0.50 -1.43
C PHE A 50 -2.45 0.88 -0.96
N LYS A 51 -1.48 1.46 -1.67
CA LYS A 51 -1.18 2.88 -1.62
C LYS A 51 -2.15 3.61 -2.54
N LEU A 52 -3.11 4.33 -1.97
CA LEU A 52 -4.12 5.07 -2.73
C LEU A 52 -3.46 6.27 -3.44
N LEU A 53 -4.18 6.87 -4.38
CA LEU A 53 -3.75 8.03 -5.16
C LEU A 53 -4.70 9.19 -4.84
N ASP A 54 -4.67 9.66 -3.59
CA ASP A 54 -5.66 10.58 -3.01
C ASP A 54 -5.76 11.89 -3.78
N ALA A 55 -4.62 12.42 -4.25
CA ALA A 55 -4.57 13.67 -5.00
C ALA A 55 -5.00 13.49 -6.47
N GLU A 56 -4.70 12.34 -7.06
CA GLU A 56 -4.89 12.10 -8.49
C GLU A 56 -6.26 11.52 -8.84
N ALA A 57 -6.93 10.79 -7.94
CA ALA A 57 -8.31 10.30 -8.10
C ALA A 57 -9.14 10.51 -6.82
N PRO A 58 -9.32 11.76 -6.37
CA PRO A 58 -9.97 12.05 -5.10
C PRO A 58 -11.39 11.47 -5.01
N ALA A 59 -12.20 11.51 -6.09
CA ALA A 59 -13.57 11.01 -6.03
C ALA A 59 -13.61 9.48 -5.95
N THR A 60 -12.77 8.80 -6.72
CA THR A 60 -12.67 7.33 -6.72
C THR A 60 -12.09 6.82 -5.41
N VAL A 61 -11.06 7.49 -4.88
CA VAL A 61 -10.47 7.17 -3.58
C VAL A 61 -11.49 7.36 -2.47
N ALA A 62 -12.20 8.49 -2.44
CA ALA A 62 -13.26 8.73 -1.45
C ALA A 62 -14.37 7.66 -1.52
N ASN A 63 -14.77 7.26 -2.73
CA ASN A 63 -15.72 6.16 -2.93
C ASN A 63 -15.18 4.82 -2.37
N PHE A 64 -13.95 4.43 -2.72
CA PHE A 64 -13.34 3.19 -2.23
C PHE A 64 -13.22 3.17 -0.70
N ARG A 65 -12.71 4.25 -0.11
CA ARG A 65 -12.61 4.45 1.35
C ARG A 65 -13.98 4.42 2.03
N GLY A 66 -15.02 4.91 1.36
CA GLY A 66 -16.41 4.79 1.81
C GLY A 66 -16.85 3.33 2.02
N TYR A 67 -16.52 2.43 1.08
CA TYR A 67 -16.81 1.00 1.26
C TYR A 67 -15.93 0.34 2.33
N VAL A 68 -14.66 0.75 2.43
CA VAL A 68 -13.73 0.28 3.48
C VAL A 68 -14.27 0.64 4.86
N SER A 69 -14.59 1.92 5.10
CA SER A 69 -15.07 2.43 6.40
C SER A 69 -16.41 1.83 6.85
N ARG A 70 -17.30 1.47 5.92
CA ARG A 70 -18.56 0.77 6.23
C ARG A 70 -18.40 -0.74 6.43
N GLY A 71 -17.23 -1.30 6.14
CA GLY A 71 -17.00 -2.74 6.19
C GLY A 71 -17.68 -3.52 5.05
N ASP A 72 -18.07 -2.84 3.96
CA ASP A 72 -18.84 -3.46 2.86
C ASP A 72 -18.04 -4.55 2.14
N TYR A 73 -16.71 -4.47 2.15
CA TYR A 73 -15.82 -5.48 1.57
C TYR A 73 -15.58 -6.70 2.46
N VAL A 74 -16.03 -6.70 3.73
CA VAL A 74 -15.91 -7.88 4.59
C VAL A 74 -16.74 -9.03 4.02
N ASP A 75 -16.12 -10.21 3.96
CA ASP A 75 -16.62 -11.42 3.31
C ASP A 75 -16.89 -11.28 1.80
N SER A 76 -16.49 -10.18 1.18
CA SER A 76 -16.41 -10.10 -0.28
C SER A 76 -15.30 -11.00 -0.81
N PHE A 77 -15.37 -11.41 -2.08
CA PHE A 77 -14.39 -12.34 -2.63
C PHE A 77 -13.96 -11.96 -4.04
N PHE A 78 -12.81 -12.50 -4.46
CA PHE A 78 -12.34 -12.36 -5.84
C PHE A 78 -13.17 -13.25 -6.75
N HIS A 79 -14.11 -12.64 -7.47
CA HIS A 79 -15.09 -13.33 -8.31
C HIS A 79 -14.66 -13.50 -9.77
N ARG A 80 -13.50 -12.96 -10.16
CA ARG A 80 -12.95 -13.14 -11.50
C ARG A 80 -11.43 -13.02 -11.49
N SER A 81 -10.76 -13.93 -12.18
CA SER A 81 -9.32 -13.89 -12.42
C SER A 81 -9.01 -14.26 -13.86
N ILE A 82 -8.13 -13.50 -14.49
CA ILE A 82 -7.48 -13.81 -15.76
C ILE A 82 -6.02 -13.44 -15.57
N ALA A 83 -5.14 -14.43 -15.34
CA ALA A 83 -3.77 -14.21 -14.87
C ALA A 83 -2.95 -13.26 -15.77
N SER A 84 -3.18 -13.30 -17.08
CA SER A 84 -2.55 -12.41 -18.07
C SER A 84 -3.29 -11.08 -18.26
N PHE A 85 -4.15 -10.68 -17.34
CA PHE A 85 -4.96 -9.48 -17.44
C PHE A 85 -5.22 -8.88 -16.05
N ILE A 86 -6.23 -9.37 -15.32
CA ILE A 86 -6.70 -8.78 -14.07
C ILE A 86 -7.16 -9.84 -13.06
N ILE A 87 -7.19 -9.47 -11.79
CA ILE A 87 -7.96 -10.16 -10.75
C ILE A 87 -8.92 -9.15 -10.09
N GLN A 88 -10.19 -9.51 -9.93
CA GLN A 88 -11.28 -8.58 -9.64
C GLN A 88 -12.12 -9.03 -8.43
N ALA A 89 -12.52 -8.06 -7.61
CA ALA A 89 -13.29 -8.24 -6.38
C ALA A 89 -14.30 -7.10 -6.16
N GLY A 90 -14.93 -7.09 -4.98
CA GLY A 90 -15.76 -5.99 -4.48
C GLY A 90 -17.23 -6.01 -4.92
N GLY A 91 -17.62 -6.90 -5.84
CA GLY A 91 -18.99 -6.97 -6.36
C GLY A 91 -19.90 -7.95 -5.63
N TYR A 92 -19.32 -9.01 -5.07
CA TYR A 92 -20.05 -10.12 -4.46
C TYR A 92 -19.46 -10.44 -3.10
N ARG A 93 -20.33 -10.87 -2.17
CA ARG A 93 -19.95 -11.26 -0.82
C ARG A 93 -20.66 -12.52 -0.34
N TRP A 94 -20.03 -13.19 0.60
CA TRP A 94 -20.50 -14.43 1.19
C TRP A 94 -20.46 -14.36 2.73
N PRO A 95 -21.35 -13.54 3.34
CA PRO A 95 -21.32 -13.26 4.77
C PRO A 95 -21.61 -14.51 5.61
N ASP A 96 -22.67 -15.26 5.31
CA ASP A 96 -23.09 -16.44 6.06
C ASP A 96 -23.65 -17.57 5.17
N GLY A 97 -23.73 -18.78 5.73
CA GLY A 97 -24.38 -19.93 5.09
C GLY A 97 -23.82 -20.37 3.73
N SER A 98 -24.70 -20.94 2.91
CA SER A 98 -24.39 -21.50 1.58
C SER A 98 -24.68 -20.52 0.41
N ASN A 99 -25.08 -19.29 0.69
CA ASN A 99 -25.52 -18.34 -0.35
C ASN A 99 -24.61 -17.10 -0.40
N TYR A 100 -24.30 -16.64 -1.59
CA TYR A 100 -23.63 -15.36 -1.83
C TYR A 100 -24.64 -14.30 -2.29
N GLY A 101 -24.27 -13.04 -2.13
CA GLY A 101 -25.06 -11.89 -2.59
C GLY A 101 -24.18 -10.79 -3.15
N LEU A 102 -24.80 -9.66 -3.49
CA LEU A 102 -24.11 -8.46 -3.93
C LEU A 102 -23.54 -7.71 -2.73
N VAL A 103 -22.38 -7.09 -2.92
CA VAL A 103 -21.95 -5.98 -2.07
C VAL A 103 -22.87 -4.79 -2.36
N PRO A 104 -23.39 -4.07 -1.34
CA PRO A 104 -24.20 -2.87 -1.57
C PRO A 104 -23.47 -1.85 -2.45
N THR A 105 -24.22 -1.07 -3.23
CA THR A 105 -23.66 -0.02 -4.09
C THR A 105 -24.00 1.36 -3.57
N GLN A 106 -23.07 2.29 -3.80
CA GLN A 106 -23.25 3.74 -3.71
C GLN A 106 -23.51 4.31 -5.11
N PRO A 107 -23.93 5.58 -5.24
CA PRO A 107 -23.99 6.26 -6.53
C PRO A 107 -22.66 6.13 -7.29
N PRO A 108 -22.69 5.97 -8.63
CA PRO A 108 -21.48 5.78 -9.39
C PRO A 108 -20.59 7.03 -9.38
N VAL A 109 -19.28 6.83 -9.44
CA VAL A 109 -18.30 7.91 -9.54
C VAL A 109 -18.02 8.28 -10.99
N VAL A 110 -17.74 9.58 -11.20
CA VAL A 110 -17.23 10.08 -12.49
C VAL A 110 -15.86 9.48 -12.74
N ASN A 111 -15.60 9.08 -13.98
CA ASN A 111 -14.31 8.51 -14.37
C ASN A 111 -13.21 9.57 -14.27
N GLU A 112 -12.18 9.31 -13.48
CA GLU A 112 -10.99 10.15 -13.31
C GLU A 112 -9.78 9.54 -14.06
N PHE A 113 -10.02 8.84 -15.17
CA PHE A 113 -8.94 8.27 -15.97
C PHE A 113 -7.99 9.39 -16.46
N SER A 114 -6.69 9.11 -16.41
CA SER A 114 -5.63 9.96 -16.97
C SER A 114 -4.59 9.10 -17.67
N PRO A 115 -4.11 9.47 -18.87
CA PRO A 115 -3.02 8.77 -19.56
C PRO A 115 -1.70 8.75 -18.76
N THR A 116 -1.47 9.74 -17.89
CA THR A 116 -0.30 9.76 -17.00
C THR A 116 -0.39 8.73 -15.87
N ARG A 117 -1.57 8.12 -15.70
CA ARG A 117 -1.89 7.11 -14.69
C ARG A 117 -2.50 5.88 -15.36
N SER A 118 -1.68 5.30 -16.23
CA SER A 118 -1.98 4.15 -17.07
C SER A 118 -2.21 2.86 -16.28
N ASN A 119 -3.01 1.94 -16.85
CA ASN A 119 -3.29 0.59 -16.31
C ASN A 119 -2.09 -0.37 -16.44
N LEU A 120 -1.05 -0.10 -15.66
CA LEU A 120 0.16 -0.90 -15.59
C LEU A 120 0.06 -2.01 -14.52
N ARG A 121 0.96 -3.00 -14.58
CA ARG A 121 1.01 -4.07 -13.56
C ARG A 121 1.08 -3.49 -12.14
N GLY A 122 0.32 -4.08 -11.22
CA GLY A 122 0.27 -3.70 -9.81
C GLY A 122 -0.59 -2.46 -9.53
N THR A 123 -1.15 -1.81 -10.56
CA THR A 123 -2.16 -0.76 -10.34
C THR A 123 -3.52 -1.36 -10.02
N VAL A 124 -4.31 -0.65 -9.24
CA VAL A 124 -5.70 -1.00 -8.90
C VAL A 124 -6.62 0.02 -9.56
N ALA A 125 -7.61 -0.47 -10.31
CA ALA A 125 -8.56 0.37 -11.03
C ALA A 125 -10.01 -0.05 -10.79
N MET A 126 -10.94 0.88 -10.98
CA MET A 126 -12.37 0.62 -10.83
C MET A 126 -12.95 -0.12 -12.03
N ALA A 127 -13.71 -1.19 -11.79
CA ALA A 127 -14.49 -1.85 -12.84
C ALA A 127 -15.72 -1.01 -13.21
N LYS A 128 -16.14 -1.13 -14.47
CA LYS A 128 -17.24 -0.35 -15.06
C LYS A 128 -18.13 -1.23 -15.92
N VAL A 129 -19.36 -0.79 -16.10
CA VAL A 129 -20.28 -1.33 -17.11
C VAL A 129 -19.77 -0.89 -18.50
N ASP A 130 -19.80 -1.82 -19.45
CA ASP A 130 -19.37 -1.57 -20.82
C ASP A 130 -20.23 -0.48 -21.48
N GLY A 131 -19.58 0.39 -22.26
CA GLY A 131 -20.21 1.58 -22.87
C GLY A 131 -20.68 2.66 -21.87
N GLN A 132 -20.44 2.51 -20.56
CA GLN A 132 -20.84 3.47 -19.54
C GLN A 132 -19.63 3.96 -18.73
N PRO A 133 -18.95 5.03 -19.17
CA PRO A 133 -17.71 5.49 -18.56
C PRO A 133 -17.82 5.90 -17.08
N ASN A 134 -18.97 6.39 -16.64
CA ASN A 134 -19.20 6.90 -15.27
C ASN A 134 -20.08 5.95 -14.46
N SER A 135 -19.81 4.64 -14.51
CA SER A 135 -20.62 3.58 -13.88
C SER A 135 -19.92 2.85 -12.72
N ALA A 136 -18.70 3.27 -12.37
CA ALA A 136 -17.91 2.64 -11.31
C ALA A 136 -18.58 2.81 -9.94
N THR A 137 -18.74 1.72 -9.18
CA THR A 137 -19.33 1.72 -7.83
C THR A 137 -18.42 1.02 -6.83
N ASN A 138 -18.59 -0.28 -6.58
CA ASN A 138 -17.88 -1.06 -5.55
C ASN A 138 -16.87 -2.07 -6.12
N GLN A 139 -16.87 -2.29 -7.43
CA GLN A 139 -15.98 -3.27 -8.04
C GLN A 139 -14.66 -2.66 -8.45
N TRP A 140 -13.58 -3.37 -8.14
CA TRP A 140 -12.21 -2.98 -8.47
C TRP A 140 -11.42 -4.21 -8.92
N PHE A 141 -10.34 -3.97 -9.64
CA PHE A 141 -9.42 -5.02 -10.08
C PHE A 141 -7.98 -4.57 -9.97
N ILE A 142 -7.10 -5.55 -9.79
CA ILE A 142 -5.64 -5.38 -9.84
C ILE A 142 -5.18 -5.78 -11.24
N ASN A 143 -4.39 -4.93 -11.88
CA ASN A 143 -3.72 -5.22 -13.13
C ASN A 143 -2.57 -6.21 -12.89
N MET A 144 -2.68 -7.44 -13.39
CA MET A 144 -1.65 -8.49 -13.22
C MET A 144 -0.51 -8.36 -14.23
N VAL A 145 -0.76 -7.67 -15.34
CA VAL A 145 0.21 -7.33 -16.39
C VAL A 145 0.01 -5.88 -16.83
N ASN A 146 0.82 -5.40 -17.77
CA ASN A 146 0.56 -4.11 -18.43
C ASN A 146 -0.65 -4.24 -19.36
N ASN A 147 -1.71 -3.51 -19.04
CA ASN A 147 -2.97 -3.50 -19.78
C ASN A 147 -3.26 -2.17 -20.47
N ALA A 148 -2.29 -1.25 -20.51
CA ALA A 148 -2.43 0.10 -21.05
C ALA A 148 -3.04 0.10 -22.46
N ALA A 149 -2.54 -0.77 -23.34
CA ALA A 149 -3.00 -0.85 -24.73
C ALA A 149 -4.52 -1.11 -24.86
N ASN A 150 -5.15 -1.73 -23.86
CA ASN A 150 -6.56 -2.05 -23.85
C ASN A 150 -7.36 -1.17 -22.88
N LEU A 151 -7.01 -1.18 -21.59
CA LEU A 151 -7.77 -0.51 -20.52
C LEU A 151 -7.64 1.01 -20.52
N ASP A 152 -6.65 1.59 -21.17
CA ASP A 152 -6.56 3.06 -21.28
C ASP A 152 -7.39 3.60 -22.46
N ASN A 153 -7.71 2.74 -23.43
CA ASN A 153 -8.32 3.15 -24.71
C ASN A 153 -9.80 2.75 -24.85
N GLN A 154 -10.29 1.82 -24.03
CA GLN A 154 -11.69 1.37 -24.07
C GLN A 154 -12.53 2.03 -22.97
N ASN A 155 -13.83 2.20 -23.21
CA ASN A 155 -14.78 2.75 -22.23
C ASN A 155 -14.30 4.09 -21.59
N SER A 156 -13.62 4.93 -22.37
CA SER A 156 -12.96 6.18 -21.92
C SER A 156 -11.86 6.00 -20.86
N GLY A 157 -11.20 4.84 -20.85
CA GLY A 157 -10.14 4.50 -19.91
C GLY A 157 -10.65 4.09 -18.54
N PHE A 158 -9.89 3.27 -17.81
CA PHE A 158 -10.23 2.80 -16.47
C PHE A 158 -9.43 3.57 -15.41
N THR A 159 -10.13 4.18 -14.45
CA THR A 159 -9.50 4.98 -13.39
C THR A 159 -8.67 4.10 -12.47
N VAL A 160 -7.34 4.17 -12.61
CA VAL A 160 -6.39 3.68 -11.62
C VAL A 160 -6.44 4.61 -10.40
N PHE A 161 -6.70 4.08 -9.21
CA PHE A 161 -6.83 4.88 -7.98
C PHE A 161 -5.90 4.41 -6.85
N ALA A 162 -5.21 3.29 -7.04
CA ALA A 162 -4.22 2.80 -6.09
C ALA A 162 -3.13 1.98 -6.77
N ARG A 163 -2.09 1.63 -6.00
CA ARG A 163 -1.09 0.63 -6.36
C ARG A 163 -0.93 -0.37 -5.23
N VAL A 164 -0.77 -1.64 -5.58
CA VAL A 164 -0.33 -2.68 -4.65
C VAL A 164 1.12 -2.41 -4.28
N THR A 165 1.46 -2.47 -3.00
CA THR A 165 2.86 -2.33 -2.55
C THR A 165 3.72 -3.46 -3.11
N ALA A 166 5.02 -3.19 -3.28
CA ALA A 166 5.95 -4.19 -3.80
C ALA A 166 5.97 -5.44 -2.93
N THR A 167 5.89 -5.26 -1.60
CA THR A 167 5.88 -6.35 -0.61
C THR A 167 4.70 -7.31 -0.78
N THR A 168 3.51 -6.80 -1.12
CA THR A 168 2.29 -7.62 -1.18
C THR A 168 1.90 -8.04 -2.60
N MET A 169 2.62 -7.58 -3.63
CA MET A 169 2.36 -7.96 -5.01
C MET A 169 2.51 -9.48 -5.26
N LEU A 170 3.43 -10.15 -4.56
CA LEU A 170 3.58 -11.61 -4.66
C LEU A 170 2.32 -12.37 -4.22
N ASN A 171 1.58 -11.84 -3.24
CA ASN A 171 0.32 -12.44 -2.80
C ASN A 171 -0.75 -12.28 -3.90
N ALA A 172 -0.78 -11.15 -4.62
CA ALA A 172 -1.65 -11.00 -5.78
C ALA A 172 -1.30 -11.99 -6.90
N ASP A 173 0.00 -12.22 -7.15
CA ASP A 173 0.45 -13.22 -8.12
C ASP A 173 0.00 -14.64 -7.74
N GLN A 174 0.13 -15.01 -6.45
CA GLN A 174 -0.35 -16.29 -5.92
C GLN A 174 -1.87 -16.44 -6.09
N MET A 175 -2.65 -15.40 -5.77
CA MET A 175 -4.10 -15.39 -5.97
C MET A 175 -4.49 -15.58 -7.44
N ALA A 176 -3.82 -14.88 -8.36
CA ALA A 176 -4.08 -15.00 -9.79
C ALA A 176 -3.61 -16.35 -10.36
N GLY A 177 -2.60 -16.97 -9.75
CA GLY A 177 -2.05 -18.28 -10.10
C GLY A 177 -2.94 -19.46 -9.71
N LEU A 178 -3.96 -19.27 -8.86
CA LEU A 178 -4.90 -20.33 -8.50
C LEU A 178 -5.66 -20.89 -9.72
N PRO A 179 -6.06 -22.18 -9.68
CA PRO A 179 -6.98 -22.73 -10.67
C PRO A 179 -8.29 -21.94 -10.74
N ARG A 180 -8.80 -21.77 -11.96
CA ARG A 180 -10.00 -20.98 -12.24
C ARG A 180 -11.10 -21.87 -12.77
N TYR A 181 -12.32 -21.63 -12.31
CA TYR A 181 -13.48 -22.44 -12.64
C TYR A 181 -14.63 -21.58 -13.13
N ASN A 182 -15.41 -22.13 -14.07
CA ASN A 182 -16.73 -21.64 -14.39
C ASN A 182 -17.71 -22.20 -13.36
N VAL A 183 -18.24 -21.34 -12.49
CA VAL A 183 -19.13 -21.72 -11.39
C VAL A 183 -20.45 -20.98 -11.54
N ASN A 184 -21.42 -21.62 -12.20
CA ASN A 184 -22.75 -21.08 -12.52
C ASN A 184 -22.80 -20.04 -13.66
N GLY A 185 -21.86 -20.08 -14.62
CA GLY A 185 -21.92 -19.23 -15.81
C GLY A 185 -21.67 -17.75 -15.49
N THR A 186 -22.22 -16.83 -16.28
CA THR A 186 -22.07 -15.38 -16.05
C THR A 186 -22.72 -14.98 -14.71
N PRO A 187 -22.02 -14.26 -13.82
CA PRO A 187 -20.75 -13.53 -14.04
C PRO A 187 -19.47 -14.28 -13.61
N PHE A 188 -19.58 -15.54 -13.22
CA PHE A 188 -18.55 -16.37 -12.60
C PHE A 188 -17.95 -17.41 -13.56
N THR A 189 -17.53 -16.96 -14.74
CA THR A 189 -16.94 -17.85 -15.75
C THR A 189 -15.48 -18.20 -15.50
N SER A 190 -14.80 -17.49 -14.59
CA SER A 190 -13.37 -17.64 -14.31
C SER A 190 -13.02 -17.26 -12.87
N VAL A 191 -13.62 -17.96 -11.90
CA VAL A 191 -13.41 -17.70 -10.46
C VAL A 191 -12.17 -18.43 -9.97
N PRO A 192 -11.19 -17.74 -9.35
CA PRO A 192 -10.05 -18.40 -8.71
C PRO A 192 -10.49 -19.09 -7.42
N LEU A 193 -10.20 -20.38 -7.27
CA LEU A 193 -10.54 -21.16 -6.07
C LEU A 193 -9.30 -21.83 -5.49
N THR A 194 -9.25 -21.92 -4.16
CA THR A 194 -8.18 -22.63 -3.43
C THR A 194 -8.32 -24.15 -3.52
N GLN A 195 -9.52 -24.63 -3.84
CA GLN A 195 -9.82 -26.03 -4.16
C GLN A 195 -10.86 -26.09 -5.28
N ALA A 196 -10.95 -27.22 -5.98
CA ALA A 196 -11.90 -27.46 -7.07
C ALA A 196 -13.35 -27.63 -6.60
N THR A 197 -13.85 -26.72 -5.76
CA THR A 197 -15.16 -26.80 -5.11
C THR A 197 -15.71 -25.39 -4.91
N TRP A 198 -16.91 -25.14 -5.44
CA TRP A 198 -17.59 -23.87 -5.23
C TRP A 198 -18.14 -23.80 -3.79
N GLY A 199 -17.72 -22.78 -3.05
CA GLY A 199 -18.21 -22.56 -1.70
C GLY A 199 -17.38 -21.54 -0.95
N ARG A 200 -17.98 -20.97 0.10
CA ARG A 200 -17.36 -19.99 1.00
C ARG A 200 -15.94 -20.36 1.48
N PRO A 201 -15.62 -21.62 1.85
CA PRO A 201 -14.28 -21.96 2.32
C PRO A 201 -13.20 -21.89 1.23
N TYR A 202 -13.60 -21.98 -0.04
CA TYR A 202 -12.70 -22.20 -1.18
C TYR A 202 -12.51 -20.98 -2.07
N VAL A 203 -13.30 -19.92 -1.88
CA VAL A 203 -13.08 -18.63 -2.54
C VAL A 203 -11.99 -17.84 -1.82
N ILE A 204 -11.30 -16.95 -2.54
CA ILE A 204 -10.41 -15.97 -1.92
C ILE A 204 -11.26 -14.86 -1.32
N ARG A 205 -11.44 -14.87 0.01
CA ARG A 205 -12.29 -13.92 0.73
C ARG A 205 -11.47 -12.82 1.35
N ILE A 206 -12.02 -11.61 1.31
CA ILE A 206 -11.56 -10.45 2.08
C ILE A 206 -12.11 -10.60 3.49
N LEU A 207 -11.21 -10.83 4.44
CA LEU A 207 -11.51 -10.97 5.86
C LEU A 207 -11.64 -9.60 6.53
N ALA A 208 -10.83 -8.64 6.09
CA ALA A 208 -10.89 -7.26 6.53
C ALA A 208 -10.35 -6.33 5.44
N ALA A 209 -10.86 -5.10 5.40
CA ALA A 209 -10.30 -4.00 4.65
C ALA A 209 -10.16 -2.82 5.61
N THR A 210 -8.95 -2.34 5.84
CA THR A 210 -8.66 -1.37 6.91
C THR A 210 -7.72 -0.29 6.40
N GLU A 211 -8.07 0.98 6.64
CA GLU A 211 -7.09 2.07 6.50
C GLU A 211 -6.05 1.95 7.62
N ILE A 212 -4.77 1.84 7.25
CA ILE A 212 -3.68 1.71 8.22
C ILE A 212 -2.96 3.05 8.36
N PRO A 213 -2.52 3.44 9.57
CA PRO A 213 -1.78 4.69 9.77
C PRO A 213 -0.53 4.73 8.90
N SER A 214 -0.28 5.82 8.19
CA SER A 214 0.90 5.96 7.32
C SER A 214 1.59 7.33 7.45
N SER A 215 1.14 8.16 8.39
CA SER A 215 1.61 9.54 8.54
C SER A 215 2.99 9.67 9.18
N SER A 216 3.43 8.67 9.95
CA SER A 216 4.74 8.69 10.62
C SER A 216 5.72 7.67 10.01
N PRO A 217 7.04 7.93 10.05
CA PRO A 217 8.05 6.94 9.66
C PRO A 217 7.89 5.61 10.40
N VAL A 218 7.57 5.65 11.70
CA VAL A 218 7.39 4.47 12.54
C VAL A 218 6.19 3.64 12.07
N ASP A 219 5.06 4.27 11.76
CA ASP A 219 3.91 3.57 11.23
C ASP A 219 4.20 2.89 9.89
N ARG A 220 4.94 3.56 9.00
CA ARG A 220 5.34 3.00 7.70
C ARG A 220 6.26 1.80 7.86
N ILE A 221 7.20 1.87 8.81
CA ILE A 221 8.06 0.74 9.19
C ILE A 221 7.21 -0.42 9.71
N PHE A 222 6.33 -0.17 10.69
CA PHE A 222 5.51 -1.22 11.28
C PHE A 222 4.56 -1.85 10.27
N ASN A 223 3.92 -1.06 9.41
CA ASN A 223 3.08 -1.58 8.33
C ASN A 223 3.88 -2.49 7.39
N TYR A 224 5.09 -2.07 7.01
CA TYR A 224 5.98 -2.89 6.19
C TYR A 224 6.32 -4.20 6.89
N LEU A 225 6.70 -4.16 8.17
CA LEU A 225 7.05 -5.35 8.95
C LEU A 225 5.87 -6.31 9.11
N GLU A 226 4.66 -5.80 9.32
CA GLU A 226 3.43 -6.61 9.36
C GLU A 226 3.16 -7.34 8.05
N SER A 227 3.47 -6.70 6.91
CA SER A 227 3.30 -7.29 5.59
C SER A 227 4.42 -8.24 5.18
N ALA A 228 5.67 -7.93 5.53
CA ALA A 228 6.84 -8.72 5.19
C ALA A 228 7.04 -9.93 6.13
N TYR A 229 6.64 -9.79 7.41
CA TYR A 229 6.89 -10.75 8.47
C TYR A 229 5.63 -11.11 9.29
N PRO A 230 4.50 -11.43 8.65
CA PRO A 230 3.22 -11.65 9.36
C PRO A 230 3.25 -12.85 10.32
N ALA A 231 4.20 -13.77 10.18
CA ALA A 231 4.37 -14.89 11.12
C ALA A 231 4.86 -14.43 12.51
N TYR A 232 5.54 -13.29 12.60
CA TYR A 232 6.14 -12.77 13.84
C TYR A 232 5.28 -11.70 14.50
N VAL A 233 4.58 -10.90 13.70
CA VAL A 233 3.81 -9.74 14.18
C VAL A 233 2.36 -9.77 13.70
N GLY A 234 1.90 -10.80 13.01
CA GLY A 234 0.53 -10.83 12.51
C GLY A 234 0.22 -9.77 11.44
N ALA A 235 -1.04 -9.72 11.01
CA ALA A 235 -1.48 -8.85 9.92
C ALA A 235 -1.90 -7.45 10.36
N LEU A 236 -2.34 -7.27 11.61
CA LEU A 236 -2.76 -6.00 12.18
C LEU A 236 -2.49 -6.02 13.70
N PRO A 237 -2.15 -4.87 14.30
CA PRO A 237 -2.00 -4.76 15.74
C PRO A 237 -3.35 -4.95 16.44
N THR A 238 -3.30 -5.60 17.59
CA THR A 238 -4.43 -5.63 18.52
C THR A 238 -4.53 -4.30 19.27
N TRP A 239 -3.38 -3.72 19.65
CA TRP A 239 -3.28 -2.45 20.36
C TRP A 239 -2.07 -1.67 19.84
N SER A 240 -2.16 -0.34 19.84
CA SER A 240 -1.03 0.55 19.61
C SER A 240 -1.04 1.69 20.63
N GLY A 241 0.11 2.30 20.86
CA GLY A 241 0.18 3.45 21.75
C GLY A 241 1.56 4.06 21.84
N GLU A 242 1.62 5.15 22.59
CA GLU A 242 2.85 5.83 22.98
C GLU A 242 2.98 5.78 24.50
N ALA A 243 4.15 5.41 25.01
CA ALA A 243 4.44 5.42 26.43
C ALA A 243 5.91 5.79 26.67
N TYR A 244 6.18 6.77 27.55
CA TYR A 244 7.55 7.16 27.92
C TYR A 244 8.51 7.35 26.72
N TYR A 245 8.06 8.05 25.68
CA TYR A 245 8.82 8.31 24.42
C TYR A 245 9.09 7.07 23.56
N PHE A 246 8.27 6.03 23.71
CA PHE A 246 8.31 4.81 22.90
C PHE A 246 6.97 4.60 22.20
N THR A 247 6.99 4.42 20.88
CA THR A 247 5.83 4.07 20.06
C THR A 247 5.78 2.57 19.86
N TYR A 248 4.62 1.94 20.05
CA TYR A 248 4.52 0.48 19.95
C TYR A 248 3.23 -0.04 19.35
N ARG A 249 3.31 -1.30 18.92
CA ARG A 249 2.19 -2.13 18.48
C ARG A 249 2.29 -3.50 19.15
N TYR A 250 1.17 -3.95 19.72
CA TYR A 250 1.02 -5.27 20.32
C TYR A 250 0.18 -6.18 19.42
N TYR A 251 0.60 -7.43 19.31
CA TYR A 251 -0.02 -8.44 18.47
C TYR A 251 -0.40 -9.64 19.30
N ALA A 252 -1.67 -9.75 19.70
CA ALA A 252 -2.14 -10.82 20.59
C ALA A 252 -1.96 -12.22 19.99
N GLY A 253 -2.14 -12.36 18.67
CA GLY A 253 -2.01 -13.65 17.97
C GLY A 253 -0.60 -14.23 17.98
N ALA A 254 0.43 -13.37 17.89
CA ALA A 254 1.83 -13.78 17.99
C ALA A 254 2.40 -13.61 19.40
N ASN A 255 1.61 -12.99 20.30
CA ASN A 255 2.02 -12.51 21.60
C ASN A 255 3.37 -11.76 21.55
N SER A 256 3.45 -10.77 20.66
CA SER A 256 4.67 -10.03 20.36
C SER A 256 4.43 -8.51 20.33
N TYR A 257 5.51 -7.75 20.44
CA TYR A 257 5.50 -6.30 20.30
C TYR A 257 6.47 -5.86 19.21
N LEU A 258 6.07 -4.84 18.45
CA LEU A 258 6.99 -3.95 17.73
C LEU A 258 7.06 -2.61 18.45
N GLY A 259 8.23 -2.02 18.43
CA GLY A 259 8.53 -0.83 19.18
C GLY A 259 9.55 0.07 18.50
N GLU A 260 9.42 1.38 18.66
CA GLU A 260 10.46 2.34 18.29
C GLU A 260 10.88 3.13 19.52
N LYS A 261 12.18 3.07 19.83
CA LYS A 261 12.80 3.81 20.93
C LYS A 261 14.18 4.28 20.54
N ASP A 262 14.50 5.53 20.88
CA ASP A 262 15.85 6.08 20.77
C ASP A 262 16.45 5.92 19.36
N GLY A 263 15.61 5.98 18.31
CA GLY A 263 16.04 5.83 16.91
C GLY A 263 16.28 4.38 16.46
N HIS A 264 15.78 3.40 17.23
CA HIS A 264 15.89 1.97 16.94
C HIS A 264 14.54 1.28 16.95
N ILE A 265 14.42 0.25 16.09
CA ILE A 265 13.25 -0.62 16.01
C ILE A 265 13.52 -1.88 16.83
N TRP A 266 12.58 -2.20 17.70
CA TRP A 266 12.68 -3.30 18.65
C TRP A 266 11.57 -4.32 18.39
N TYR A 267 11.91 -5.60 18.53
CA TYR A 267 10.97 -6.69 18.54
C TYR A 267 11.09 -7.47 19.84
N TYR A 268 9.95 -7.88 20.39
CA TYR A 268 9.89 -8.57 21.68
C TYR A 268 8.86 -9.69 21.59
N ALA A 269 9.32 -10.94 21.74
CA ALA A 269 8.47 -12.13 21.71
C ALA A 269 9.13 -13.37 22.34
N PRO A 270 8.34 -14.23 23.01
CA PRO A 270 6.96 -13.99 23.42
C PRO A 270 6.93 -12.95 24.55
N ALA A 271 5.85 -12.19 24.63
CA ALA A 271 5.77 -10.97 25.43
C ALA A 271 5.93 -11.10 26.97
N TRP A 272 6.22 -12.29 27.47
CA TRP A 272 6.44 -12.60 28.89
C TRP A 272 7.89 -13.02 29.19
N MET A 273 8.77 -13.05 28.20
CA MET A 273 10.20 -13.30 28.38
C MET A 273 10.97 -11.99 28.63
N THR A 274 12.30 -12.02 28.70
CA THR A 274 13.13 -10.80 28.82
C THR A 274 13.88 -10.48 27.54
N ASP A 275 13.70 -11.27 26.49
CA ASP A 275 14.47 -11.19 25.26
C ASP A 275 13.92 -10.10 24.36
N VAL A 276 14.62 -8.96 24.34
CA VAL A 276 14.35 -7.83 23.46
C VAL A 276 15.40 -7.84 22.34
N TYR A 277 14.93 -7.83 21.10
CA TYR A 277 15.78 -7.83 19.91
C TYR A 277 15.83 -6.44 19.29
N ASP A 278 17.03 -5.88 19.17
CA ASP A 278 17.27 -4.70 18.33
C ASP A 278 17.27 -5.15 16.86
N LEU A 279 16.32 -4.64 16.09
CA LEU A 279 16.22 -4.92 14.65
C LEU A 279 17.06 -3.95 13.82
N GLY A 280 17.62 -2.90 14.43
CA GLY A 280 18.41 -1.87 13.76
C GLY A 280 17.73 -0.49 13.80
N THR A 281 18.34 0.46 13.10
CA THR A 281 17.95 1.88 13.21
C THR A 281 16.64 2.18 12.49
N THR A 282 15.88 3.14 13.05
CA THR A 282 14.66 3.70 12.46
C THR A 282 14.94 4.26 11.07
N GLU A 283 16.08 4.93 10.85
CA GLU A 283 16.48 5.45 9.55
C GLU A 283 16.62 4.34 8.49
N SER A 284 17.33 3.26 8.83
CA SER A 284 17.54 2.14 7.90
C SER A 284 16.23 1.43 7.57
N TRP A 285 15.38 1.19 8.57
CA TRP A 285 14.09 0.55 8.34
C TRP A 285 13.13 1.45 7.58
N PHE A 286 13.16 2.75 7.81
CA PHE A 286 12.34 3.70 7.07
C PHE A 286 12.71 3.74 5.58
N ALA A 287 14.01 3.72 5.26
CA ALA A 287 14.49 3.62 3.89
C ALA A 287 14.00 2.30 3.23
N THR A 288 14.10 1.18 3.95
CA THR A 288 13.59 -0.12 3.48
C THR A 288 12.08 -0.10 3.24
N ALA A 289 11.30 0.41 4.19
CA ALA A 289 9.85 0.51 4.08
C ALA A 289 9.43 1.37 2.88
N THR A 290 10.09 2.53 2.71
CA THR A 290 9.86 3.44 1.58
C THR A 290 10.16 2.78 0.24
N ALA A 291 11.29 2.06 0.13
CA ALA A 291 11.65 1.33 -1.08
C ALA A 291 10.63 0.23 -1.44
N ASN A 292 9.87 -0.25 -0.43
CA ASN A 292 8.83 -1.26 -0.58
C ASN A 292 7.42 -0.69 -0.77
N GLY A 293 7.28 0.64 -0.78
CA GLY A 293 6.02 1.34 -1.04
C GLY A 293 5.19 1.70 0.20
N TYR A 294 5.78 1.63 1.39
CA TYR A 294 5.16 2.08 2.64
C TYR A 294 5.59 3.48 2.99
#